data_AF-A0AAE1GQJ6-F1
#
_entry.id   AF-A0AAE1GQJ6-F1
#
_cell.length_a   1.000
_cell.length_b   1.000
_cell.length_c   1.000
_cell.angle_alpha   90.00
_cell.angle_beta   90.00
_cell.angle_gamma   90.00
#
_symmetry.space_group_name_H-M   'P 1'
#
loop_
_entity.id
_entity.type
_entity.pdbx_description
1 polymer ?
#
loop_
_entity_poly.entity_id
_entity_poly.type
_entity_poly.pdbx_seq_one_letter_code
_entity_poly.pdbx_strand_id
1 'polypeptide(L)'
;MKKAIWATFYHCTSTDSQPRHNLCPHGEKSWCFWNRAIALQEKEREENDRLQREKEEALGESSASCVSFYGKRKKPKTSFKMPSLKDMKIFFSLEKSDLDKVKQLYIRLTDEDLLKRCLQGKMQNLN
;
A
#
# COMPACT_ATOMS: atom_id res chain seq x y z
N MET A 1 9.25 -11.34 -9.24
CA MET A 1 8.19 -11.05 -10.25
C MET A 1 6.79 -11.44 -9.82
N LYS A 2 6.54 -12.68 -9.39
CA LYS A 2 5.20 -13.19 -9.05
C LYS A 2 4.35 -12.26 -8.16
N LYS A 3 4.91 -11.77 -7.06
CA LYS A 3 4.23 -10.82 -6.16
C LYS A 3 3.81 -9.52 -6.87
N ALA A 4 4.68 -8.97 -7.72
CA ALA A 4 4.40 -7.73 -8.46
C ALA A 4 3.29 -7.93 -9.50
N ILE A 5 3.25 -9.09 -10.17
CA ILE A 5 2.17 -9.45 -11.10
C ILE A 5 0.84 -9.57 -10.35
N TRP A 6 0.80 -10.28 -9.22
CA TRP A 6 -0.43 -10.34 -8.42
C TRP A 6 -0.83 -8.99 -7.83
N ALA A 7 0.13 -8.11 -7.52
CA ALA A 7 -0.14 -6.78 -7.01
C ALA A 7 -0.97 -5.94 -7.99
N THR A 8 -0.74 -6.03 -9.30
CA THR A 8 -1.54 -5.29 -10.29
C THR A 8 -2.97 -5.83 -10.37
N PHE A 9 -3.14 -7.17 -10.37
CA PHE A 9 -4.48 -7.78 -10.36
C PHE A 9 -5.29 -7.36 -9.13
N TYR A 10 -4.69 -7.46 -7.93
CA TYR A 10 -5.39 -7.10 -6.70
C TYR A 10 -5.63 -5.60 -6.59
N HIS A 11 -4.73 -4.77 -7.11
CA HIS A 11 -4.94 -3.33 -7.17
C HIS A 11 -6.14 -2.97 -8.04
N CYS A 12 -6.24 -3.52 -9.25
CA CYS A 12 -7.35 -3.25 -10.17
C CYS A 12 -8.69 -3.82 -9.71
N THR A 13 -8.67 -4.85 -8.85
CA THR A 13 -9.88 -5.48 -8.30
C THR A 13 -10.17 -5.08 -6.86
N SER A 14 -9.41 -4.11 -6.33
CA SER A 14 -9.59 -3.56 -5.00
C SER A 14 -10.85 -2.69 -4.97
N THR A 15 -11.60 -2.75 -3.88
CA THR A 15 -12.76 -1.90 -3.66
C THR A 15 -12.65 -1.23 -2.31
N ASP A 16 -13.41 -0.15 -2.10
CA ASP A 16 -13.44 0.54 -0.80
C ASP A 16 -13.86 -0.41 0.34
N SER A 17 -14.72 -1.40 0.05
CA SER A 17 -15.14 -2.44 1.01
C SER A 17 -14.11 -3.55 1.21
N GLN A 18 -13.27 -3.81 0.20
CA GLN A 18 -12.24 -4.85 0.23
C GLN A 18 -10.93 -4.30 -0.33
N PRO A 19 -10.16 -3.55 0.49
CA PRO A 19 -8.89 -2.99 0.05
C PRO A 19 -7.84 -4.09 -0.08
N ARG A 20 -7.45 -4.42 -1.33
CA ARG A 20 -6.47 -5.48 -1.64
C ARG A 20 -5.10 -4.91 -2.03
N HIS A 21 -4.55 -4.07 -1.17
CA HIS A 21 -3.27 -3.37 -1.42
C HIS A 21 -2.05 -4.02 -0.76
N ASN A 22 -2.22 -5.19 -0.12
CA ASN A 22 -1.19 -5.90 0.64
C ASN A 22 0.01 -6.37 -0.20
N LEU A 23 -0.17 -6.62 -1.50
CA LEU A 23 0.93 -7.02 -2.40
C LEU A 23 1.58 -5.83 -3.11
N CYS A 24 0.97 -4.64 -3.05
CA CYS A 24 1.53 -3.45 -3.66
C CYS A 24 2.81 -3.01 -2.92
N PRO A 25 3.76 -2.36 -3.59
CA PRO A 25 4.94 -1.84 -2.91
C PRO A 25 4.54 -0.85 -1.81
N HIS A 26 5.33 -0.80 -0.74
CA HIS A 26 5.15 0.14 0.35
C HIS A 26 6.11 1.33 0.21
N GLY A 27 5.79 2.46 0.85
CA GLY A 27 6.64 3.64 0.90
C GLY A 27 6.15 4.84 0.09
N GLU A 28 6.78 6.00 0.33
CA GLU A 28 6.44 7.30 -0.28
C GLU A 28 6.50 7.29 -1.81
N LYS A 29 7.35 6.44 -2.38
CA LYS A 29 7.53 6.28 -3.82
C LYS A 29 6.70 5.12 -4.41
N SER A 30 5.79 4.55 -3.63
CA SER A 30 4.90 3.50 -4.13
C SER A 30 4.00 4.04 -5.24
N TRP A 31 3.85 3.26 -6.31
CA TRP A 31 2.85 3.53 -7.35
C TRP A 31 1.41 3.30 -6.83
N CYS A 32 1.25 2.56 -5.72
CA CYS A 32 -0.05 2.36 -5.10
C CYS A 32 -0.38 3.53 -4.18
N PHE A 33 -1.39 4.31 -4.56
CA PHE A 33 -1.84 5.48 -3.80
C PHE A 33 -2.18 5.18 -2.34
N TRP A 34 -2.82 4.04 -2.08
CA TRP A 34 -3.19 3.61 -0.72
C TRP A 34 -1.96 3.40 0.17
N ASN A 35 -1.02 2.56 -0.25
CA ASN A 35 0.19 2.29 0.52
C ASN A 35 1.09 3.53 0.63
N ARG A 36 1.12 4.37 -0.40
CA ARG A 36 1.82 5.65 -0.37
C ARG A 36 1.24 6.59 0.69
N ALA A 37 -0.09 6.69 0.77
CA ALA A 37 -0.76 7.51 1.76
C ALA A 37 -0.48 7.03 3.20
N ILE A 38 -0.50 5.70 3.42
CA ILE A 38 -0.12 5.12 4.72
C ILE A 38 1.32 5.49 5.08
N ALA A 39 2.27 5.32 4.16
CA ALA A 39 3.67 5.62 4.42
C ALA A 39 3.91 7.10 4.75
N LEU A 40 3.21 8.02 4.07
CA LEU A 40 3.29 9.45 4.38
C LEU A 40 2.72 9.76 5.77
N GLN A 41 1.60 9.13 6.14
CA GLN A 41 1.01 9.30 7.48
C GLN A 41 1.91 8.74 8.59
N GLU A 42 2.61 7.65 8.34
CA GLU A 42 3.59 7.08 9.28
C GLU A 42 4.77 8.04 9.46
N LYS A 43 5.31 8.59 8.38
CA LYS A 43 6.38 9.58 8.43
C LYS A 43 5.99 10.85 9.19
N GLU A 44 4.80 11.40 8.90
CA GLU A 44 4.28 12.56 9.63
C GLU A 44 4.15 12.26 11.14
N ARG A 45 3.75 11.04 11.49
CA ARG A 45 3.69 10.62 12.90
C ARG A 45 5.07 10.57 13.53
N GLU A 46 6.03 9.93 12.88
CA GLU A 46 7.41 9.84 13.38
C GLU A 46 8.05 11.22 13.55
N GLU A 47 7.75 12.15 12.65
CA GLU A 47 8.18 13.54 12.77
C GLU A 47 7.54 14.27 13.95
N ASN A 48 6.22 14.12 14.14
CA ASN A 48 5.53 14.70 15.29
C ASN A 48 6.03 14.12 16.62
N ASP A 49 6.26 12.81 16.70
CA ASP A 49 6.80 12.13 17.89
C ASP A 49 8.25 12.56 18.19
N ARG A 50 9.02 12.90 17.15
CA ARG A 50 10.37 13.48 17.30
C ARG A 50 10.30 14.90 17.87
N LEU A 51 9.48 15.77 17.26
CA LEU A 51 9.30 17.15 17.72
C LEU A 51 8.76 17.23 19.16
N GLN A 52 7.88 16.31 19.55
CA GLN A 52 7.36 16.27 20.91
C GLN A 52 8.45 15.94 21.94
N ARG A 53 9.34 14.98 21.64
CA ARG A 53 10.49 14.67 22.51
C ARG A 53 11.46 15.84 22.63
N GLU A 54 11.80 16.48 21.51
CA GLU A 54 12.67 17.67 21.51
C GLU A 54 12.07 18.80 22.36
N LYS A 55 10.73 18.97 22.33
CA LYS A 55 10.02 19.95 23.15
C LYS A 55 10.05 19.59 24.64
N GLU A 56 9.86 18.32 25.00
CA GLU A 56 9.92 17.84 26.39
C GLU A 56 11.33 17.99 26.98
N GLU A 57 12.37 17.69 26.18
CA GLU A 57 13.78 17.92 26.55
C GLU A 57 14.10 19.41 26.72
N ALA A 58 13.63 20.26 25.78
CA ALA A 58 13.85 21.70 25.84
C ALA A 58 13.15 22.39 27.02
N LEU A 59 12.02 21.83 27.50
CA LEU A 59 11.28 22.37 28.65
C LEU A 59 11.87 21.92 30.00
N GLY A 60 12.84 21.01 30.01
CA GLY A 60 13.58 20.63 31.22
C GLY A 60 12.71 20.01 32.32
N GLU A 61 11.57 19.40 31.99
CA GLU A 61 10.71 18.79 32.98
C GLU A 61 11.23 17.38 33.35
N SER A 62 11.95 17.31 34.46
CA SER A 62 12.17 16.03 35.14
C SER A 62 10.84 15.51 35.66
N SER A 63 10.15 14.66 34.91
CA SER A 63 9.12 13.81 35.50
C SER A 63 9.41 12.36 35.20
N ALA A 64 10.15 11.75 36.13
CA ALA A 64 10.30 10.31 36.29
C ALA A 64 8.97 9.66 36.72
N SER A 65 7.87 9.94 36.00
CA SER A 65 6.59 9.24 36.15
C SER A 65 6.34 8.44 34.87
N CYS A 66 6.95 7.27 34.88
CA CYS A 66 6.80 6.20 33.90
C CYS A 66 5.30 5.88 33.64
N VAL A 67 4.91 6.09 32.39
CA VAL A 67 3.97 5.28 31.57
C VAL A 67 2.61 4.93 32.18
N SER A 68 1.56 5.66 31.76
CA SER A 68 0.25 5.03 31.50
C SER A 68 -0.73 5.89 30.68
N PHE A 69 -0.28 6.74 29.77
CA PHE A 69 -1.23 7.36 28.83
C PHE A 69 -1.46 6.44 27.64
N TYR A 70 -2.22 5.36 27.88
CA TYR A 70 -3.05 4.73 26.84
C TYR A 70 -4.15 5.74 26.42
N GLY A 71 -3.74 6.89 25.91
CA GLY A 71 -4.61 7.92 25.38
C GLY A 71 -5.33 7.32 24.19
N LYS A 72 -6.65 7.15 24.33
CA LYS A 72 -7.54 6.65 23.28
C LYS A 72 -7.13 7.24 21.94
N ARG A 73 -6.70 6.36 21.02
CA ARG A 73 -6.31 6.66 19.64
C ARG A 73 -7.35 7.57 18.99
N LYS A 74 -7.12 8.89 18.98
CA LYS A 74 -7.88 9.77 18.10
C LYS A 74 -7.33 9.54 16.71
N LYS A 75 -8.17 9.07 15.79
CA LYS A 75 -7.81 8.97 14.38
C LYS A 75 -7.28 10.34 13.96
N PRO A 76 -6.08 10.44 13.36
CA PRO A 76 -5.61 11.69 12.82
C PRO A 76 -6.68 12.20 11.84
N LYS A 77 -7.09 13.47 12.01
CA LYS A 77 -7.93 14.15 11.03
C LYS A 77 -7.06 14.44 9.81
N THR A 78 -6.72 13.41 9.05
CA THR A 78 -6.11 13.60 7.75
C THR A 78 -7.19 14.19 6.86
N SER A 79 -7.04 15.46 6.47
CA SER A 79 -7.86 16.11 5.44
C SER A 79 -7.68 15.47 4.06
N PHE A 80 -6.74 14.53 3.94
CA PHE A 80 -6.53 13.72 2.76
C PHE A 80 -7.71 12.76 2.56
N LYS A 81 -8.72 13.23 1.82
CA LYS A 81 -9.70 12.35 1.21
C LYS A 81 -8.94 11.49 0.19
N MET A 82 -8.81 10.21 0.51
CA MET A 82 -8.41 9.24 -0.50
C MET A 82 -9.40 9.35 -1.67
N PRO A 83 -8.92 9.48 -2.92
CA PRO A 83 -9.81 9.39 -4.07
C PRO A 83 -10.45 8.01 -3.97
N SER A 84 -11.77 7.96 -3.87
CA SER A 84 -12.50 6.71 -3.93
C SER A 84 -12.27 6.07 -5.29
N LEU A 85 -12.54 4.78 -5.42
CA LEU A 85 -12.51 4.12 -6.74
C LEU A 85 -13.46 4.82 -7.75
N LYS A 86 -14.45 5.59 -7.27
CA LYS A 86 -15.36 6.41 -8.11
C LYS A 86 -14.68 7.66 -8.66
N ASP A 87 -13.68 8.19 -7.95
CA ASP A 87 -12.92 9.39 -8.34
C ASP A 87 -11.79 9.02 -9.32
N MET A 88 -11.31 7.77 -9.28
CA MET A 88 -10.44 7.22 -10.31
C MET A 88 -11.32 6.73 -11.48
N LYS A 89 -11.33 7.47 -12.60
CA LYS A 89 -12.09 7.15 -13.84
C LYS A 89 -11.80 5.76 -14.46
N ILE A 90 -10.98 4.92 -13.85
CA ILE A 90 -10.70 3.55 -14.26
C ILE A 90 -11.60 2.62 -13.43
N PHE A 91 -12.89 2.62 -13.75
CA PHE A 91 -13.84 1.71 -13.13
C PHE A 91 -13.72 0.35 -13.84
N PHE A 92 -12.91 -0.55 -13.29
CA PHE A 92 -12.83 -1.94 -13.76
C PHE A 92 -14.04 -2.73 -13.23
N SER A 93 -15.25 -2.34 -13.62
CA SER A 93 -16.46 -3.15 -13.36
C SER A 93 -16.51 -4.27 -14.38
N LEU A 94 -15.71 -5.30 -14.17
CA LEU A 94 -15.85 -6.55 -14.89
C LEU A 94 -16.86 -7.43 -14.16
N GLU A 95 -17.68 -8.13 -14.93
CA GLU A 95 -18.46 -9.23 -14.39
C GLU A 95 -17.54 -10.33 -13.84
N LYS A 96 -18.06 -11.12 -12.91
CA LYS A 96 -17.30 -12.20 -12.26
C LYS A 96 -16.72 -13.20 -13.27
N SER A 97 -17.48 -13.50 -14.34
CA SER A 97 -17.08 -14.39 -15.43
C SER A 97 -15.82 -13.90 -16.16
N ASP A 98 -15.74 -12.60 -16.45
CA ASP A 98 -14.58 -12.01 -17.11
C ASP A 98 -13.40 -11.85 -16.16
N LEU A 99 -13.67 -11.58 -14.88
CA LEU A 99 -12.65 -11.58 -13.84
C LEU A 99 -11.95 -12.94 -13.74
N ASP A 100 -12.69 -14.04 -13.85
CA ASP A 100 -12.14 -15.39 -13.82
C ASP A 100 -11.26 -15.66 -15.05
N LYS A 101 -11.65 -15.20 -16.25
CA LYS A 101 -10.81 -15.29 -17.45
C LYS A 101 -9.51 -14.50 -17.30
N VAL A 102 -9.60 -13.27 -16.80
CA VAL A 102 -8.42 -12.43 -16.53
C VAL A 102 -7.52 -13.10 -15.48
N LYS A 103 -8.10 -13.65 -14.41
CA LYS A 103 -7.36 -14.37 -13.37
C LYS A 103 -6.57 -15.55 -13.94
N GLN A 104 -7.12 -16.29 -14.91
CA GLN A 104 -6.37 -17.36 -15.59
C GLN A 104 -5.11 -16.84 -16.31
N LEU A 105 -5.17 -15.65 -16.92
CA LEU A 105 -3.99 -15.02 -17.51
C LEU A 105 -2.93 -14.71 -16.46
N TYR A 106 -3.33 -14.16 -15.31
CA TYR A 106 -2.43 -13.88 -14.20
C TYR A 106 -1.79 -15.16 -13.61
N ILE A 107 -2.55 -16.25 -13.52
CA ILE A 107 -2.03 -17.56 -13.11
C ILE A 107 -0.94 -18.00 -14.10
N ARG A 108 -1.23 -17.97 -15.40
CA ARG A 108 -0.27 -18.34 -16.45
C ARG A 108 0.97 -17.45 -16.44
N LEU A 109 0.82 -16.14 -16.24
CA LEU A 109 1.94 -15.18 -16.15
C LEU A 109 2.81 -15.41 -14.91
N THR A 110 2.29 -16.10 -13.90
CA THR A 110 3.00 -16.41 -12.66
C THR A 110 3.47 -17.87 -12.57
N ASP A 111 3.47 -18.56 -13.70
CA ASP A 111 4.09 -19.86 -13.88
C ASP A 111 5.60 -19.79 -13.62
N GLU A 112 6.11 -20.69 -12.78
CA GLU A 112 7.51 -20.63 -12.32
C GLU A 112 8.50 -20.86 -13.46
N ASP A 113 8.19 -21.75 -14.40
CA ASP A 113 9.08 -22.05 -15.52
C ASP A 113 9.09 -20.89 -16.53
N LEU A 114 7.93 -20.28 -16.76
CA LEU A 114 7.83 -19.04 -17.52
C LEU A 114 8.63 -17.90 -16.87
N LEU A 115 8.53 -17.72 -15.55
CA LEU A 115 9.25 -16.67 -14.83
C LEU A 115 10.77 -16.92 -14.80
N LYS A 116 11.22 -18.17 -14.71
CA LYS A 116 12.65 -18.54 -14.78
C LYS A 116 13.28 -18.11 -16.11
N ARG A 117 12.55 -18.21 -17.23
CA ARG A 117 13.04 -17.77 -18.55
C ARG A 117 13.42 -16.29 -18.55
N CYS A 118 12.65 -15.45 -17.85
CA CYS A 118 12.93 -14.02 -17.75
C CYS A 118 14.19 -13.70 -16.92
N LEU A 119 14.51 -14.53 -15.93
CA LEU A 119 15.71 -14.33 -15.09
C LEU A 119 17.01 -14.56 -15.86
N GLN A 120 16.95 -15.29 -16.98
CA GLN A 120 18.10 -15.56 -17.84
C GLN A 120 18.34 -14.45 -18.88
N GLY A 121 17.73 -13.27 -18.72
CA GLY A 121 17.85 -12.15 -19.67
C GLY A 121 17.13 -12.39 -21.01
N LYS A 122 16.37 -13.48 -21.14
CA LYS A 122 15.54 -13.74 -22.32
C LYS A 122 14.17 -13.09 -22.10
N MET A 123 13.77 -12.20 -23.01
CA MET A 123 12.42 -11.64 -22.98
C MET A 123 11.37 -12.75 -23.19
N GLN A 124 10.19 -12.63 -22.58
CA GLN A 124 9.13 -13.63 -22.74
C GLN A 124 8.72 -13.80 -24.20
N ASN A 125 8.74 -12.71 -24.96
CA ASN A 125 8.50 -12.70 -26.40
C ASN A 125 9.85 -12.59 -27.12
N LEU A 126 10.32 -13.70 -27.67
CA LEU A 126 11.20 -13.64 -28.83
C LEU A 126 10.30 -13.32 -30.02
N ASN A 127 10.15 -12.03 -30.34
CA ASN A 127 9.62 -11.63 -31.64
C ASN A 127 10.72 -11.78 -32.69
#